data_AF-A0A7S3TK28-F1
#
_entry.id   AF-A0A7S3TK28-F1
#
_cell.length_a   1.000
_cell.length_b   1.000
_cell.length_c   1.000
_cell.angle_alpha   90.00
_cell.angle_beta   90.00
_cell.angle_gamma   90.00
#
_symmetry.space_group_name_H-M   'P 1'
#
loop_
_entity.id
_entity.type
_entity.pdbx_description
1 polymer ?
#
loop_
_entity_poly.entity_id
_entity_poly.type
_entity_poly.pdbx_seq_one_letter_code
_entity_poly.pdbx_strand_id
1 'polypeptide(L)'
;GISLRNPGAVIHPGVMYGRWCAEKWDGKPVAEKPLFYQGVDDFTQDVLLGLTNEVQAVRKKMEELCGIDLSDAVDLKQWYMDCYGDQMTDTSSLKACMNTNPGYRGLTHPCKDAEGGFVPDLKYRYLSEDVPTGMCFNKGLGEILGVAMPMTDKVLQWAQECIGQEFMVDGKMTGKDVVKTRAPQALGITTLAEFCTSAGISTTGSPSAGPREPVVHKIVFLRHGESVWNVANIFTGWADVDLSPAGEMEAVEAGKVLKEKGYKFDVVFTSVLRRSIKTAWTALMNSENY
;
A
#
# COMPACT_ATOMS: atom_id res chain seq x y z
N GLY A 1 -0.17 7.45 8.41
CA GLY A 1 -1.06 8.04 7.41
C GLY A 1 -1.71 6.94 6.60
N ILE A 2 -2.96 7.13 6.21
CA ILE A 2 -3.63 6.34 5.18
C ILE A 2 -3.88 7.32 4.02
N SER A 3 -3.70 6.85 2.79
CA SER A 3 -3.73 7.70 1.60
C SER A 3 -4.54 7.03 0.51
N LEU A 4 -5.28 7.82 -0.27
CA LEU A 4 -5.89 7.38 -1.52
C LEU A 4 -4.83 7.07 -2.60
N ARG A 5 -3.58 7.54 -2.42
CA ARG A 5 -2.40 7.18 -3.22
C ARG A 5 -1.68 5.94 -2.66
N ASN A 6 -2.42 4.88 -2.38
CA ASN A 6 -1.85 3.61 -1.90
C ASN A 6 -1.99 2.52 -2.99
N PRO A 7 -0.99 2.32 -3.86
CA PRO A 7 -1.07 1.32 -4.92
C PRO A 7 -1.17 -0.11 -4.37
N GLY A 8 -0.62 -0.39 -3.18
CA GLY A 8 -0.70 -1.71 -2.54
C GLY A 8 -2.13 -2.17 -2.24
N ALA A 9 -3.01 -1.21 -1.89
CA ALA A 9 -4.43 -1.47 -1.63
C ALA A 9 -5.22 -1.87 -2.90
N VAL A 10 -4.66 -1.62 -4.09
CA VAL A 10 -5.27 -1.95 -5.38
C VAL A 10 -4.57 -3.15 -6.01
N ILE A 11 -3.24 -3.06 -6.18
CA ILE A 11 -2.45 -4.07 -6.89
C ILE A 11 -2.51 -5.42 -6.19
N HIS A 12 -2.20 -5.47 -4.90
CA HIS A 12 -2.01 -6.76 -4.23
C HIS A 12 -3.29 -7.59 -4.14
N PRO A 13 -4.40 -7.08 -3.58
CA PRO A 13 -5.66 -7.82 -3.58
C PRO A 13 -6.24 -7.99 -4.99
N GLY A 14 -6.08 -7.00 -5.89
CA GLY A 14 -6.58 -7.08 -7.26
C GLY A 14 -5.89 -8.16 -8.11
N VAL A 15 -4.56 -8.28 -8.03
CA VAL A 15 -3.80 -9.34 -8.72
C VAL A 15 -4.09 -10.71 -8.10
N MET A 16 -4.13 -10.80 -6.76
CA MET A 16 -4.49 -12.04 -6.07
C MET A 16 -5.90 -12.53 -6.48
N TYR A 17 -6.88 -11.61 -6.54
CA TYR A 17 -8.22 -11.92 -7.01
C TYR A 17 -8.23 -12.30 -8.50
N GLY A 18 -7.59 -11.51 -9.35
CA GLY A 18 -7.52 -11.72 -10.79
C GLY A 18 -6.93 -13.08 -11.18
N ARG A 19 -6.05 -13.64 -10.35
CA ARG A 19 -5.46 -14.96 -10.56
C ARG A 19 -6.22 -16.10 -9.88
N TRP A 20 -6.72 -15.89 -8.66
CA TRP A 20 -7.16 -16.98 -7.77
C TRP A 20 -8.64 -16.93 -7.38
N CYS A 21 -9.45 -16.05 -7.97
CA CYS A 21 -10.89 -16.11 -7.79
C CYS A 21 -11.49 -17.38 -8.44
N ALA A 22 -12.73 -17.72 -8.06
CA ALA A 22 -13.41 -18.92 -8.53
C ALA A 22 -13.61 -18.98 -10.07
N GLU A 23 -13.56 -17.83 -10.77
CA GLU A 23 -13.64 -17.76 -12.23
C GLU A 23 -12.32 -18.19 -12.91
N LYS A 24 -11.20 -18.17 -12.17
CA LYS A 24 -9.84 -18.30 -12.72
C LYS A 24 -9.08 -19.48 -12.15
N TRP A 25 -9.51 -20.02 -11.01
CA TRP A 25 -8.86 -21.14 -10.34
C TRP A 25 -9.87 -22.19 -9.88
N ASP A 26 -9.59 -23.46 -10.20
CA ASP A 26 -10.45 -24.61 -9.92
C ASP A 26 -10.15 -25.30 -8.58
N GLY A 27 -9.28 -24.69 -7.76
CA GLY A 27 -8.84 -25.25 -6.47
C GLY A 27 -7.67 -26.23 -6.56
N LYS A 28 -7.18 -26.57 -7.77
CA LYS A 28 -6.09 -27.54 -7.94
C LYS A 28 -4.70 -26.89 -7.87
N PRO A 29 -3.66 -27.66 -7.48
CA PRO A 29 -2.28 -27.19 -7.56
C PRO A 29 -1.86 -26.82 -8.99
N VAL A 30 -1.00 -25.81 -9.11
CA VAL A 30 -0.34 -25.43 -10.36
C VAL A 30 1.09 -25.96 -10.39
N ALA A 31 1.60 -26.31 -11.57
CA ALA A 31 2.94 -26.90 -11.71
C ALA A 31 4.07 -25.94 -11.31
N GLU A 32 3.90 -24.64 -11.56
CA GLU A 32 4.90 -23.61 -11.26
C GLU A 32 4.23 -22.39 -10.60
N LYS A 33 4.99 -21.64 -9.80
CA LYS A 33 4.51 -20.39 -9.20
C LYS A 33 4.32 -19.34 -10.30
N PRO A 34 3.10 -18.87 -10.56
CA PRO A 34 2.87 -17.89 -11.62
C PRO A 34 3.50 -16.55 -11.26
N LEU A 35 4.02 -15.83 -12.25
CA LEU A 35 4.51 -14.46 -12.08
C LEU A 35 3.41 -13.56 -11.51
N PHE A 36 3.77 -12.67 -10.58
CA PHE A 36 2.83 -11.78 -9.90
C PHE A 36 2.50 -10.57 -10.78
N TYR A 37 3.42 -9.59 -10.84
CA TYR A 37 3.21 -8.38 -11.61
C TYR A 37 3.28 -8.62 -13.12
N GLN A 38 4.22 -9.47 -13.56
CA GLN A 38 4.40 -9.77 -14.99
C GLN A 38 3.47 -10.86 -15.53
N GLY A 39 2.64 -11.44 -14.66
CA GLY A 39 1.62 -12.42 -15.03
C GLY A 39 0.23 -11.81 -15.17
N VAL A 40 0.08 -10.48 -15.13
CA VAL A 40 -1.21 -9.81 -15.27
C VAL A 40 -1.76 -10.06 -16.68
N ASP A 41 -2.97 -10.60 -16.74
CA ASP A 41 -3.75 -10.83 -17.96
C ASP A 41 -4.86 -9.77 -18.12
N ASP A 42 -5.64 -9.83 -19.19
CA ASP A 42 -6.70 -8.85 -19.45
C ASP A 42 -7.78 -8.85 -18.36
N PHE A 43 -8.15 -10.03 -17.87
CA PHE A 43 -9.10 -10.15 -16.75
C PHE A 43 -8.59 -9.44 -15.49
N THR A 44 -7.33 -9.68 -15.13
CA THR A 44 -6.71 -9.06 -13.97
C THR A 44 -6.55 -7.55 -14.17
N GLN A 45 -6.25 -7.10 -15.39
CA GLN A 45 -6.23 -5.67 -15.72
C GLN A 45 -7.60 -5.04 -15.49
N ASP A 46 -8.69 -5.66 -15.94
CA ASP A 46 -10.04 -5.11 -15.78
C ASP A 46 -10.42 -4.99 -14.30
N VAL A 47 -10.01 -5.95 -13.47
CA VAL A 47 -10.14 -5.87 -12.01
C VAL A 47 -9.39 -4.66 -11.46
N LEU A 48 -8.11 -4.50 -11.84
CA LEU A 48 -7.26 -3.40 -11.36
C LEU A 48 -7.78 -2.02 -11.81
N LEU A 49 -8.26 -1.92 -13.06
CA LEU A 49 -8.88 -0.71 -13.59
C LEU A 49 -10.18 -0.39 -12.85
N GLY A 50 -11.02 -1.38 -12.56
CA GLY A 50 -12.22 -1.20 -11.75
C GLY A 50 -11.90 -0.63 -10.37
N LEU A 51 -10.97 -1.28 -9.65
CA LEU A 51 -10.54 -0.84 -8.32
C LEU A 51 -9.95 0.58 -8.32
N THR A 52 -9.02 0.88 -9.24
CA THR A 52 -8.39 2.21 -9.27
C THR A 52 -9.37 3.30 -9.68
N ASN A 53 -10.31 3.02 -10.58
CA ASN A 53 -11.32 4.00 -11.02
C ASN A 53 -12.31 4.33 -9.89
N GLU A 54 -12.68 3.35 -9.07
CA GLU A 54 -13.52 3.58 -7.88
C GLU A 54 -12.80 4.45 -6.85
N VAL A 55 -11.50 4.23 -6.62
CA VAL A 55 -10.69 5.12 -5.77
C VAL A 55 -10.63 6.55 -6.34
N GLN A 56 -10.51 6.71 -7.66
CA GLN A 56 -10.57 8.03 -8.31
C GLN A 56 -11.94 8.70 -8.15
N ALA A 57 -13.04 7.94 -8.18
CA ALA A 57 -14.38 8.46 -7.93
C ALA A 57 -14.52 8.97 -6.49
N VAL A 58 -13.98 8.22 -5.51
CA VAL A 58 -13.89 8.64 -4.10
C VAL A 58 -13.08 9.93 -3.96
N ARG A 59 -11.89 9.99 -4.58
CA ARG A 59 -11.03 11.19 -4.58
C ARG A 59 -11.78 12.40 -5.13
N LYS A 60 -12.38 12.30 -6.32
CA LYS A 60 -13.12 13.39 -6.95
C LYS A 60 -14.27 13.87 -6.06
N LYS A 61 -14.98 12.95 -5.40
CA LYS A 61 -16.10 13.32 -4.51
C LYS A 61 -15.62 14.05 -3.25
N MET A 62 -14.47 13.65 -2.70
CA MET A 62 -13.84 14.39 -1.60
C MET A 62 -13.45 15.82 -1.99
N GLU A 63 -12.86 16.01 -3.16
CA GLU A 63 -12.49 17.36 -3.64
C GLU A 63 -13.73 18.25 -3.83
N GLU A 64 -14.78 17.70 -4.45
CA GLU A 64 -16.05 18.39 -4.67
C GLU A 64 -16.70 18.84 -3.35
N LEU A 65 -16.73 17.97 -2.34
CA LEU A 65 -17.44 18.23 -1.08
C LEU A 65 -16.60 18.97 -0.04
N CYS A 66 -15.27 18.88 -0.10
CA CYS A 66 -14.39 19.42 0.93
C CYS A 66 -13.49 20.58 0.45
N GLY A 67 -13.42 20.85 -0.86
CA GLY A 67 -12.60 21.95 -1.38
C GLY A 67 -11.09 21.76 -1.15
N ILE A 68 -10.65 20.50 -1.05
CA ILE A 68 -9.24 20.12 -0.88
C ILE A 68 -8.62 19.70 -2.21
N ASP A 69 -7.30 19.79 -2.31
CA ASP A 69 -6.54 19.28 -3.46
C ASP A 69 -6.03 17.86 -3.15
N LEU A 70 -6.47 16.90 -3.94
CA LEU A 70 -6.04 15.50 -3.90
C LEU A 70 -5.47 15.05 -5.26
N SER A 71 -5.01 15.99 -6.10
CA SER A 71 -4.52 15.71 -7.45
C SER A 71 -3.33 14.77 -7.52
N ASP A 72 -2.52 14.70 -6.46
CA ASP A 72 -1.42 13.72 -6.34
C ASP A 72 -1.89 12.27 -6.22
N ALA A 73 -3.15 12.03 -5.81
CA ALA A 73 -3.74 10.69 -5.74
C ALA A 73 -4.23 10.26 -7.13
N VAL A 74 -3.29 10.06 -8.05
CA VAL A 74 -3.52 9.64 -9.44
C VAL A 74 -3.97 8.18 -9.55
N ASP A 75 -4.50 7.81 -10.72
CA ASP A 75 -4.82 6.41 -11.01
C ASP A 75 -3.57 5.53 -11.11
N LEU A 76 -3.79 4.21 -11.06
CA LEU A 76 -2.70 3.24 -11.01
C LEU A 76 -1.78 3.29 -12.25
N LYS A 77 -2.32 3.56 -13.45
CA LYS A 77 -1.48 3.64 -14.66
C LYS A 77 -0.60 4.89 -14.59
N GLN A 78 -1.16 6.03 -14.21
CA GLN A 78 -0.38 7.26 -14.05
C GLN A 78 0.68 7.11 -12.94
N TRP A 79 0.36 6.44 -11.83
CA TRP A 79 1.34 6.11 -10.79
C TRP A 79 2.53 5.30 -11.34
N TYR A 80 2.26 4.33 -12.24
CA TYR A 80 3.32 3.59 -12.93
C TYR A 80 4.19 4.50 -13.80
N MET A 81 3.58 5.44 -14.54
CA MET A 81 4.32 6.41 -15.35
C MET A 81 5.21 7.31 -14.49
N ASP A 82 4.68 7.82 -13.38
CA ASP A 82 5.42 8.69 -12.46
C ASP A 82 6.63 8.00 -11.80
N CYS A 83 6.49 6.71 -11.49
CA CYS A 83 7.52 5.96 -10.76
C CYS A 83 8.50 5.18 -11.66
N TYR A 84 8.04 4.71 -12.81
CA TYR A 84 8.77 3.74 -13.65
C TYR A 84 8.76 4.09 -15.14
N GLY A 85 8.25 5.27 -15.55
CA GLY A 85 8.02 5.63 -16.95
C GLY A 85 9.19 5.31 -17.89
N ASP A 86 10.41 5.64 -17.48
CA ASP A 86 11.63 5.44 -18.29
C ASP A 86 12.17 4.00 -18.28
N GLN A 87 11.59 3.11 -17.47
CA GLN A 87 12.07 1.74 -17.27
C GLN A 87 11.22 0.71 -18.02
N MET A 88 9.95 1.00 -18.29
CA MET A 88 9.00 0.09 -18.92
C MET A 88 9.14 0.11 -20.44
N THR A 89 9.21 -1.06 -21.09
CA THR A 89 9.37 -1.12 -22.55
C THR A 89 8.06 -0.96 -23.33
N ASP A 90 6.91 -1.10 -22.67
CA ASP A 90 5.58 -0.85 -23.26
C ASP A 90 4.65 -0.21 -22.22
N THR A 91 4.12 0.96 -22.55
CA THR A 91 3.23 1.76 -21.68
C THR A 91 1.82 1.96 -22.28
N SER A 92 1.47 1.15 -23.29
CA SER A 92 0.19 1.21 -24.00
C SER A 92 -1.02 0.98 -23.08
N SER A 93 -0.88 0.08 -22.09
CA SER A 93 -1.92 -0.31 -21.15
C SER A 93 -1.36 -0.51 -19.75
N LEU A 94 -2.23 -0.60 -18.73
CA LEU A 94 -1.79 -0.88 -17.35
C LEU A 94 -1.08 -2.24 -17.27
N LYS A 95 -1.63 -3.27 -17.91
CA LYS A 95 -1.00 -4.59 -18.03
C LYS A 95 0.38 -4.50 -18.68
N ALA A 96 0.51 -3.75 -19.78
CA ALA A 96 1.79 -3.59 -20.46
C ALA A 96 2.83 -2.92 -19.56
N CYS A 97 2.45 -1.87 -18.83
CA CYS A 97 3.31 -1.24 -17.83
C CYS A 97 3.80 -2.26 -16.79
N MET A 98 2.89 -3.06 -16.22
CA MET A 98 3.24 -4.06 -15.20
C MET A 98 4.11 -5.20 -15.77
N ASN A 99 3.78 -5.70 -16.96
CA ASN A 99 4.46 -6.83 -17.56
C ASN A 99 5.87 -6.48 -18.05
N THR A 100 6.09 -5.24 -18.49
CA THR A 100 7.37 -4.81 -19.04
C THR A 100 8.25 -4.05 -18.05
N ASN A 101 7.80 -3.86 -16.81
CA ASN A 101 8.64 -3.23 -15.78
C ASN A 101 9.78 -4.20 -15.36
N PRO A 102 11.06 -3.84 -15.62
CA PRO A 102 12.18 -4.71 -15.31
C PRO A 102 12.38 -4.94 -13.81
N GLY A 103 11.90 -4.03 -12.96
CA GLY A 103 11.97 -4.15 -11.50
C GLY A 103 11.15 -5.31 -10.92
N TYR A 104 10.26 -5.91 -11.72
CA TYR A 104 9.40 -7.02 -11.28
C TYR A 104 9.82 -8.39 -11.80
N ARG A 105 10.97 -8.48 -12.48
CA ARG A 105 11.43 -9.72 -13.08
C ARG A 105 11.58 -10.83 -12.04
N GLY A 106 10.88 -11.95 -12.27
CA GLY A 106 10.96 -13.15 -11.43
C GLY A 106 10.15 -13.09 -10.14
N LEU A 107 9.41 -12.01 -9.87
CA LEU A 107 8.51 -11.96 -8.72
C LEU A 107 7.28 -12.83 -8.99
N THR A 108 7.08 -13.86 -8.17
CA THR A 108 5.95 -14.80 -8.29
C THR A 108 4.89 -14.58 -7.23
N HIS A 109 3.71 -15.18 -7.45
CA HIS A 109 2.68 -15.25 -6.43
C HIS A 109 3.17 -15.97 -5.17
N PRO A 110 2.67 -15.57 -3.98
CA PRO A 110 2.90 -16.32 -2.76
C PRO A 110 2.15 -17.65 -2.84
N CYS A 111 2.90 -18.75 -2.79
CA CYS A 111 2.34 -20.10 -2.87
C CYS A 111 3.01 -21.02 -1.83
N LYS A 112 2.24 -22.02 -1.38
CA LYS A 112 2.70 -23.14 -0.55
C LYS A 112 2.88 -24.38 -1.41
N ASP A 113 3.81 -25.24 -1.01
CA ASP A 113 3.97 -26.56 -1.60
C ASP A 113 2.74 -27.43 -1.29
N ALA A 114 2.30 -28.19 -2.28
CA ALA A 114 1.23 -29.17 -2.19
C ALA A 114 1.58 -30.41 -3.02
N GLU A 115 0.91 -31.53 -2.78
CA GLU A 115 1.05 -32.70 -3.64
C GLU A 115 0.65 -32.33 -5.08
N GLY A 116 1.57 -32.53 -6.03
CA GLY A 116 1.34 -32.19 -7.43
C GLY A 116 1.63 -30.74 -7.83
N GLY A 117 2.20 -29.90 -6.95
CA GLY A 117 2.70 -28.57 -7.32
C GLY A 117 2.54 -27.52 -6.22
N PHE A 118 1.97 -26.37 -6.57
CA PHE A 118 1.84 -25.21 -5.70
C PHE A 118 0.39 -24.75 -5.59
N VAL A 119 -0.03 -24.34 -4.40
CA VAL A 119 -1.34 -23.71 -4.14
C VAL A 119 -1.13 -22.29 -3.59
N PRO A 120 -2.01 -21.33 -3.88
CA PRO A 120 -1.84 -19.96 -3.41
C PRO A 120 -1.87 -19.87 -1.87
N ASP A 121 -0.99 -19.06 -1.29
CA ASP A 121 -1.11 -18.67 0.10
C ASP A 121 -2.10 -17.51 0.24
N LEU A 122 -3.39 -17.84 0.29
CA LEU A 122 -4.48 -16.87 0.39
C LEU A 122 -4.57 -16.16 1.75
N LYS A 123 -3.70 -16.50 2.71
CA LYS A 123 -3.55 -15.77 3.99
C LYS A 123 -2.33 -14.87 4.03
N TYR A 124 -1.59 -14.80 2.92
CA TYR A 124 -0.41 -13.95 2.80
C TYR A 124 -0.78 -12.47 2.95
N ARG A 125 0.18 -11.67 3.40
CA ARG A 125 0.11 -10.22 3.66
C ARG A 125 -0.54 -9.37 2.55
N TYR A 126 -0.45 -9.79 1.29
CA TYR A 126 -1.16 -9.14 0.19
C TYR A 126 -2.67 -9.07 0.40
N LEU A 127 -3.23 -10.01 1.15
CA LEU A 127 -4.61 -9.97 1.61
C LEU A 127 -4.67 -9.59 3.09
N SER A 128 -3.91 -10.27 3.96
CA SER A 128 -4.06 -10.09 5.42
C SER A 128 -3.57 -8.74 5.96
N GLU A 129 -2.74 -7.98 5.24
CA GLU A 129 -2.34 -6.62 5.61
C GLU A 129 -3.01 -5.57 4.72
N ASP A 130 -2.91 -5.68 3.39
CA ASP A 130 -3.35 -4.62 2.49
C ASP A 130 -4.88 -4.47 2.41
N VAL A 131 -5.63 -5.55 2.66
CA VAL A 131 -7.10 -5.46 2.68
C VAL A 131 -7.60 -4.71 3.91
N PRO A 132 -7.26 -5.09 5.16
CA PRO A 132 -7.71 -4.35 6.34
C PRO A 132 -7.15 -2.94 6.42
N THR A 133 -5.89 -2.73 6.00
CA THR A 133 -5.20 -1.45 6.21
C THR A 133 -5.28 -0.47 5.04
N GLY A 134 -5.71 -0.93 3.87
CA GLY A 134 -5.81 -0.14 2.64
C GLY A 134 -7.19 -0.22 2.00
N MET A 135 -7.56 -1.38 1.47
CA MET A 135 -8.82 -1.54 0.72
C MET A 135 -10.05 -1.19 1.57
N CYS A 136 -10.10 -1.62 2.83
CA CYS A 136 -11.19 -1.29 3.75
C CYS A 136 -11.31 0.22 4.02
N PHE A 137 -10.21 0.97 4.01
CA PHE A 137 -10.26 2.43 4.10
C PHE A 137 -10.93 3.04 2.87
N ASN A 138 -10.51 2.61 1.67
CA ASN A 138 -11.10 3.10 0.42
C ASN A 138 -12.61 2.82 0.37
N LYS A 139 -13.01 1.58 0.69
CA LYS A 139 -14.42 1.18 0.74
C LYS A 139 -15.21 1.96 1.78
N GLY A 140 -14.68 2.08 3.00
CA GLY A 140 -15.34 2.80 4.08
C GLY A 140 -15.53 4.29 3.79
N LEU A 141 -14.53 4.94 3.19
CA LEU A 141 -14.66 6.32 2.74
C LEU A 141 -15.64 6.45 1.57
N GLY A 142 -15.62 5.54 0.60
CA GLY A 142 -16.59 5.51 -0.49
C GLY A 142 -18.03 5.34 -0.01
N GLU A 143 -18.24 4.53 1.03
CA GLU A 143 -19.55 4.39 1.68
C GLU A 143 -20.04 5.70 2.31
N ILE A 144 -19.19 6.40 3.05
CA ILE A 144 -19.51 7.72 3.64
C ILE A 144 -19.91 8.73 2.55
N LEU A 145 -19.26 8.67 1.40
CA LEU A 145 -19.46 9.58 0.28
C LEU A 145 -20.61 9.16 -0.65
N GLY A 146 -21.21 7.99 -0.43
CA GLY A 146 -22.23 7.43 -1.30
C GLY A 146 -21.72 7.05 -2.70
N VAL A 147 -20.43 6.72 -2.84
CA VAL A 147 -19.82 6.27 -4.09
C VAL A 147 -20.02 4.77 -4.25
N ALA A 148 -20.61 4.33 -5.36
CA ALA A 148 -20.73 2.91 -5.69
C ALA A 148 -19.35 2.32 -6.01
N MET A 149 -19.00 1.19 -5.39
CA MET A 149 -17.70 0.53 -5.55
C MET A 149 -17.84 -0.99 -5.81
N PRO A 150 -18.55 -1.39 -6.88
CA PRO A 150 -18.87 -2.81 -7.14
C PRO A 150 -17.66 -3.73 -7.32
N MET A 151 -16.56 -3.26 -7.93
CA MET A 151 -15.34 -4.05 -8.05
C MET A 151 -14.67 -4.23 -6.68
N THR A 152 -14.60 -3.16 -5.89
CA THR A 152 -14.11 -3.24 -4.51
C THR A 152 -14.97 -4.18 -3.68
N ASP A 153 -16.30 -4.14 -3.82
CA ASP A 153 -17.21 -5.06 -3.11
C ASP A 153 -16.92 -6.53 -3.49
N LYS A 154 -16.74 -6.80 -4.79
CA LYS A 154 -16.42 -8.15 -5.30
C LYS A 154 -15.09 -8.67 -4.75
N VAL A 155 -14.05 -7.85 -4.80
CA VAL A 155 -12.69 -8.24 -4.36
C VAL A 155 -12.61 -8.34 -2.83
N LEU A 156 -13.24 -7.42 -2.10
CA LEU A 156 -13.27 -7.40 -0.64
C LEU A 156 -14.03 -8.61 -0.09
N GLN A 157 -15.18 -8.96 -0.67
CA GLN A 157 -15.94 -10.15 -0.29
C GLN A 157 -15.09 -11.43 -0.43
N TRP A 158 -14.43 -11.61 -1.57
CA TRP A 158 -13.55 -12.75 -1.77
C TRP A 158 -12.35 -12.74 -0.82
N ALA A 159 -11.72 -11.59 -0.62
CA ALA A 159 -10.53 -11.49 0.20
C ALA A 159 -10.81 -11.74 1.69
N GLN A 160 -11.93 -11.24 2.21
CA GLN A 160 -12.31 -11.44 3.61
C GLN A 160 -12.60 -12.93 3.89
N GLU A 161 -13.23 -13.64 2.94
CA GLU A 161 -13.42 -15.10 3.01
C GLU A 161 -12.07 -15.85 3.02
N CYS A 162 -11.14 -15.46 2.13
CA CYS A 162 -9.81 -16.06 2.05
C CYS A 162 -9.03 -15.98 3.36
N ILE A 163 -9.08 -14.82 4.03
CA ILE A 163 -8.35 -14.59 5.28
C ILE A 163 -9.15 -14.98 6.53
N GLY A 164 -10.42 -15.38 6.38
CA GLY A 164 -11.30 -15.81 7.47
C GLY A 164 -11.71 -14.66 8.40
N GLN A 165 -11.97 -13.48 7.84
CA GLN A 165 -12.44 -12.29 8.55
C GLN A 165 -13.71 -11.75 7.90
N GLU A 166 -14.48 -10.93 8.61
CA GLU A 166 -15.72 -10.35 8.10
C GLU A 166 -15.73 -8.85 8.36
N PHE A 167 -15.39 -8.08 7.32
CA PHE A 167 -15.34 -6.60 7.38
C PHE A 167 -16.58 -5.96 6.77
N MET A 168 -17.04 -6.53 5.65
CA MET A 168 -18.18 -6.04 4.89
C MET A 168 -19.29 -7.10 4.88
N VAL A 169 -20.53 -6.65 5.06
CA VAL A 169 -21.76 -7.47 4.98
C VAL A 169 -22.75 -6.70 4.12
N ASP A 170 -23.31 -7.35 3.09
CA ASP A 170 -24.28 -6.75 2.17
C ASP A 170 -23.82 -5.39 1.58
N GLY A 171 -22.53 -5.30 1.24
CA GLY A 171 -21.93 -4.09 0.67
C GLY A 171 -21.68 -2.94 1.66
N LYS A 172 -21.89 -3.18 2.96
CA LYS A 172 -21.70 -2.21 4.06
C LYS A 172 -20.56 -2.62 4.97
N MET A 173 -19.76 -1.65 5.42
CA MET A 173 -18.63 -1.84 6.35
C MET A 173 -19.09 -2.05 7.80
N THR A 174 -19.88 -3.10 8.02
CA THR A 174 -20.55 -3.43 9.29
C THR A 174 -20.22 -4.82 9.81
N GLY A 175 -19.25 -5.52 9.19
CA GLY A 175 -18.84 -6.85 9.62
C GLY A 175 -18.19 -6.87 11.00
N LYS A 176 -18.26 -8.01 11.70
CA LYS A 176 -17.79 -8.14 13.09
C LYS A 176 -16.29 -7.85 13.28
N ASP A 177 -15.49 -7.96 12.23
CA ASP A 177 -14.05 -7.70 12.24
C ASP A 177 -13.69 -6.29 11.74
N VAL A 178 -14.67 -5.42 11.41
CA VAL A 178 -14.42 -4.06 10.89
C VAL A 178 -13.48 -3.25 11.80
N VAL A 179 -13.55 -3.46 13.11
CA VAL A 179 -12.70 -2.82 14.13
C VAL A 179 -11.21 -3.13 13.98
N LYS A 180 -10.84 -4.17 13.22
CA LYS A 180 -9.45 -4.55 12.92
C LYS A 180 -8.91 -3.86 11.66
N THR A 181 -9.74 -3.06 11.01
CA THR A 181 -9.39 -2.38 9.75
C THR A 181 -8.99 -0.93 10.02
N ARG A 182 -8.60 -0.26 8.95
CA ARG A 182 -8.42 1.20 8.93
C ARG A 182 -9.60 1.94 8.30
N ALA A 183 -10.75 1.28 8.12
CA ALA A 183 -11.97 1.94 7.66
C ALA A 183 -12.41 3.01 8.67
N PRO A 184 -12.97 4.16 8.22
CA PRO A 184 -13.58 5.13 9.15
C PRO A 184 -14.59 4.50 10.11
N GLN A 185 -15.37 3.53 9.64
CA GLN A 185 -16.37 2.78 10.41
C GLN A 185 -15.75 2.01 11.59
N ALA A 186 -14.47 1.61 11.51
CA ALA A 186 -13.75 1.00 12.62
C ALA A 186 -13.62 1.93 13.84
N LEU A 187 -13.68 3.24 13.61
CA LEU A 187 -13.63 4.29 14.63
C LEU A 187 -15.02 4.85 14.97
N GLY A 188 -16.10 4.26 14.44
CA GLY A 188 -17.46 4.78 14.57
C GLY A 188 -17.76 5.99 13.67
N ILE A 189 -16.86 6.34 12.74
CA ILE A 189 -17.07 7.45 11.80
C ILE A 189 -17.95 6.95 10.65
N THR A 190 -19.11 7.55 10.47
CA THR A 190 -20.11 7.13 9.46
C THR A 190 -20.60 8.28 8.58
N THR A 191 -20.22 9.51 8.91
CA THR A 191 -20.59 10.71 8.14
C THR A 191 -19.37 11.48 7.67
N LEU A 192 -19.56 12.29 6.62
CA LEU A 192 -18.49 13.15 6.09
C LEU A 192 -18.03 14.18 7.13
N ALA A 193 -18.94 14.73 7.93
CA ALA A 193 -18.62 15.74 8.93
C ALA A 193 -17.69 15.18 10.03
N GLU A 194 -17.97 13.97 10.51
CA GLU A 194 -17.12 13.25 11.46
C GLU A 194 -15.76 12.93 10.83
N PHE A 195 -15.74 12.47 9.57
CA PHE A 195 -14.50 12.16 8.86
C PHE A 195 -13.62 13.40 8.70
N CYS A 196 -14.17 14.52 8.20
CA CYS A 196 -13.42 15.77 8.05
C CYS A 196 -12.86 16.27 9.39
N THR A 197 -13.66 16.18 10.46
CA THR A 197 -13.22 16.54 11.81
C THR A 197 -12.04 15.67 12.25
N SER A 198 -12.17 14.34 12.11
CA SER A 198 -11.11 13.39 12.48
C SER A 198 -9.86 13.53 11.62
N ALA A 199 -10.01 13.94 10.36
CA ALA A 199 -8.92 14.11 9.40
C ALA A 199 -8.28 15.52 9.46
N GLY A 200 -8.82 16.45 10.25
CA GLY A 200 -8.36 17.83 10.30
C GLY A 200 -8.62 18.63 9.02
N ILE A 201 -9.64 18.25 8.24
CA ILE A 201 -10.02 18.93 7.00
C ILE A 201 -10.97 20.07 7.35
N SER A 202 -10.54 21.32 7.08
CA SER A 202 -11.39 22.50 7.27
C SER A 202 -12.47 22.54 6.19
N THR A 203 -13.74 22.33 6.57
CA THR A 203 -14.88 22.45 5.66
C THR A 203 -15.37 23.90 5.50
N THR A 204 -14.84 24.83 6.31
CA THR A 204 -15.00 26.27 6.09
C THR A 204 -13.80 26.75 5.27
N GLY A 205 -14.07 27.33 4.09
CA GLY A 205 -13.06 27.85 3.17
C GLY A 205 -12.31 29.05 3.73
N SER A 206 -11.48 28.84 4.76
CA SER A 206 -10.47 29.82 5.15
C SER A 206 -9.31 29.73 4.16
N PRO A 207 -8.90 30.85 3.56
CA PRO A 207 -7.75 30.86 2.67
C PRO A 207 -6.53 30.37 3.43
N SER A 208 -5.78 29.49 2.77
CA SER A 208 -4.40 29.13 3.10
C SER A 208 -3.67 30.35 3.67
N ALA A 209 -3.03 30.19 4.83
CA ALA A 209 -2.11 31.17 5.37
C ALA A 209 -1.20 31.66 4.23
N GLY A 210 -1.10 32.98 4.07
CA GLY A 210 -0.29 33.61 3.04
C GLY A 210 1.15 33.09 3.05
N PRO A 211 1.91 33.32 1.96
CA PRO A 211 3.24 32.74 1.80
C PRO A 211 4.11 33.08 3.01
N ARG A 212 4.40 32.06 3.84
CA ARG A 212 5.47 32.13 4.83
C ARG A 212 6.76 32.30 4.05
N GLU A 213 7.68 33.14 4.54
CA GLU A 213 9.03 33.18 3.98
C GLU A 213 9.58 31.75 3.87
N PRO A 214 10.17 31.37 2.73
CA PRO A 214 10.64 30.01 2.52
C PRO A 214 11.77 29.71 3.50
N VAL A 215 11.45 29.01 4.58
CA VAL A 215 12.45 28.43 5.47
C VAL A 215 13.05 27.24 4.73
N VAL A 216 14.33 27.34 4.38
CA VAL A 216 15.05 26.25 3.72
C VAL A 216 15.38 25.19 4.78
N HIS A 217 14.70 24.06 4.71
CA HIS A 217 15.00 22.90 5.55
C HIS A 217 15.84 21.88 4.77
N LYS A 218 16.80 21.25 5.44
CA LYS A 218 17.57 20.14 4.89
C LYS A 218 16.95 18.83 5.37
N ILE A 219 16.47 18.02 4.44
CA ILE A 219 15.90 16.70 4.73
C ILE A 219 16.92 15.64 4.30
N VAL A 220 17.19 14.67 5.18
CA VAL A 220 18.03 13.51 4.88
C VAL A 220 17.18 12.26 4.95
N PHE A 221 17.15 11.50 3.84
CA PHE A 221 16.47 10.23 3.78
C PHE A 221 17.45 9.10 4.04
N LEU A 222 17.10 8.21 4.98
CA LEU A 222 17.84 6.99 5.26
C LEU A 222 16.90 5.79 5.09
N ARG A 223 17.25 4.89 4.18
CA ARG A 223 16.56 3.60 4.06
C ARG A 223 16.94 2.73 5.26
N HIS A 224 16.00 1.93 5.76
CA HIS A 224 16.33 0.94 6.79
C HIS A 224 17.39 -0.04 6.24
N GLY A 225 18.27 -0.54 7.11
CA GLY A 225 19.23 -1.57 6.75
C GLY A 225 18.52 -2.86 6.28
N GLU A 226 19.23 -3.72 5.58
CA GLU A 226 18.74 -5.00 5.10
C GLU A 226 18.04 -5.80 6.22
N SER A 227 16.83 -6.31 5.96
CA SER A 227 16.11 -7.17 6.90
C SER A 227 16.29 -8.65 6.59
N VAL A 228 16.04 -9.51 7.57
CA VAL A 228 16.04 -10.98 7.38
C VAL A 228 15.12 -11.45 6.25
N TRP A 229 14.06 -10.70 5.94
CA TRP A 229 13.14 -11.00 4.84
C TRP A 229 13.61 -10.43 3.50
N ASN A 230 14.39 -9.34 3.49
CA ASN A 230 15.03 -8.89 2.26
C ASN A 230 16.02 -9.95 1.76
N VAL A 231 16.80 -10.57 2.65
CA VAL A 231 17.66 -11.72 2.33
C VAL A 231 16.87 -12.87 1.71
N ALA A 232 15.66 -13.11 2.20
CA ALA A 232 14.79 -14.17 1.70
C ALA A 232 14.03 -13.81 0.40
N ASN A 233 14.27 -12.64 -0.19
CA ASN A 233 13.49 -12.08 -1.31
C ASN A 233 11.97 -12.03 -1.01
N ILE A 234 11.63 -11.80 0.25
CA ILE A 234 10.25 -11.62 0.72
C ILE A 234 10.01 -10.12 0.88
N PHE A 235 9.01 -9.61 0.15
CA PHE A 235 8.61 -8.21 0.30
C PHE A 235 8.15 -7.93 1.75
N THR A 236 8.61 -6.84 2.37
CA THR A 236 8.60 -6.67 3.85
C THR A 236 7.49 -5.82 4.46
N GLY A 237 6.88 -4.89 3.70
CA GLY A 237 5.58 -4.27 4.06
C GLY A 237 5.47 -3.82 5.52
N TRP A 238 4.37 -4.19 6.19
CA TRP A 238 4.13 -3.87 7.61
C TRP A 238 4.65 -4.94 8.59
N ALA A 239 5.12 -6.08 8.10
CA ALA A 239 5.67 -7.13 8.94
C ALA A 239 6.85 -6.60 9.78
N ASP A 240 6.76 -6.74 11.10
CA ASP A 240 7.76 -6.22 12.04
C ASP A 240 8.93 -7.19 12.22
N VAL A 241 9.70 -7.36 11.15
CA VAL A 241 10.89 -8.21 11.11
C VAL A 241 12.16 -7.45 11.43
N ASP A 242 13.14 -8.17 11.97
CA ASP A 242 14.40 -7.58 12.41
C ASP A 242 15.39 -7.33 11.25
N LEU A 243 16.45 -6.56 11.53
CA LEU A 243 17.59 -6.40 10.63
C LEU A 243 18.35 -7.73 10.47
N SER A 244 18.96 -7.94 9.31
CA SER A 244 19.99 -8.96 9.16
C SER A 244 21.29 -8.47 9.82
N PRO A 245 22.25 -9.37 10.13
CA PRO A 245 23.57 -8.93 10.61
C PRO A 245 24.26 -7.95 9.65
N ALA A 246 24.04 -8.10 8.34
CA ALA A 246 24.52 -7.15 7.34
C ALA A 246 23.80 -5.80 7.45
N GLY A 247 22.47 -5.79 7.61
CA GLY A 247 21.69 -4.57 7.78
C GLY A 247 22.03 -3.77 9.04
N GLU A 248 22.44 -4.44 10.12
CA GLU A 248 22.98 -3.76 11.31
C GLU A 248 24.29 -3.03 11.00
N MET A 249 25.18 -3.65 10.23
CA MET A 249 26.44 -3.03 9.79
C MET A 249 26.20 -1.87 8.82
N GLU A 250 25.22 -1.97 7.93
CA GLU A 250 24.79 -0.88 7.05
C GLU A 250 24.34 0.35 7.86
N ALA A 251 23.59 0.14 8.95
CA ALA A 251 23.15 1.21 9.82
C ALA A 251 24.32 1.91 10.55
N VAL A 252 25.32 1.14 10.99
CA VAL A 252 26.56 1.67 11.57
C VAL A 252 27.29 2.53 10.54
N GLU A 253 27.45 2.03 9.33
CA GLU A 253 28.16 2.74 8.26
C GLU A 253 27.43 4.01 7.84
N ALA A 254 26.10 3.98 7.75
CA ALA A 254 25.29 5.17 7.53
C ALA A 254 25.56 6.24 8.61
N GLY A 255 25.65 5.84 9.88
CA GLY A 255 26.01 6.75 10.97
C GLY A 255 27.39 7.40 10.79
N LYS A 256 28.41 6.63 10.40
CA LYS A 256 29.75 7.18 10.12
C LYS A 256 29.72 8.18 8.97
N VAL A 257 29.03 7.87 7.88
CA VAL A 257 28.88 8.76 6.73
C VAL A 257 28.17 10.06 7.12
N LEU A 258 27.14 9.97 7.97
CA LEU A 258 26.44 11.16 8.50
C LEU A 258 27.38 12.03 9.35
N LYS A 259 28.23 11.41 10.18
CA LYS A 259 29.25 12.10 10.98
C LYS A 259 30.27 12.80 10.10
N GLU A 260 30.86 12.06 9.16
CA GLU A 260 31.91 12.55 8.26
C GLU A 260 31.42 13.76 7.44
N LYS A 261 30.17 13.73 7.00
CA LYS A 261 29.52 14.82 6.26
C LYS A 261 28.98 15.94 7.14
N GLY A 262 29.15 15.86 8.47
CA GLY A 262 28.76 16.89 9.42
C GLY A 262 27.26 17.13 9.52
N TYR A 263 26.42 16.11 9.28
CA TYR A 263 24.97 16.25 9.42
C TYR A 263 24.57 16.29 10.89
N LYS A 264 23.77 17.30 11.25
CA LYS A 264 23.09 17.41 12.54
C LYS A 264 21.58 17.47 12.36
N PHE A 265 20.85 16.83 13.28
CA PHE A 265 19.40 16.64 13.17
C PHE A 265 18.68 17.17 14.41
N ASP A 266 17.71 18.05 14.20
CA ASP A 266 16.82 18.53 15.26
C ASP A 266 15.68 17.55 15.54
N VAL A 267 15.20 16.87 14.49
CA VAL A 267 14.07 15.95 14.53
C VAL A 267 14.34 14.75 13.63
N VAL A 268 14.02 13.55 14.12
CA VAL A 268 14.15 12.30 13.37
C VAL A 268 12.81 11.59 13.37
N PHE A 269 12.33 11.25 12.17
CA PHE A 269 11.12 10.47 11.97
C PHE A 269 11.49 9.06 11.55
N THR A 270 10.76 8.07 12.07
CA THR A 270 10.93 6.67 11.70
C THR A 270 9.57 6.03 11.47
N SER A 271 9.54 4.98 10.65
CA SER A 271 8.41 4.05 10.70
C SER A 271 8.39 3.34 12.05
N VAL A 272 7.21 2.92 12.51
CA VAL A 272 7.02 2.21 13.80
C VAL A 272 7.62 0.80 13.84
N LEU A 273 8.30 0.38 12.78
CA LEU A 273 8.85 -0.97 12.60
C LEU A 273 10.24 -1.06 13.21
N ARG A 274 10.54 -2.16 13.91
CA ARG A 274 11.81 -2.40 14.63
C ARG A 274 13.02 -2.18 13.74
N ARG A 275 13.00 -2.67 12.50
CA ARG A 275 14.11 -2.45 11.55
C ARG A 275 14.38 -0.97 11.27
N SER A 276 13.34 -0.15 11.13
CA SER A 276 13.49 1.30 10.88
C SER A 276 13.97 2.02 12.13
N ILE A 277 13.41 1.68 13.29
CA ILE A 277 13.78 2.24 14.59
C ILE A 277 15.24 1.89 14.91
N LYS A 278 15.64 0.61 14.81
CA LYS A 278 17.01 0.15 15.03
C LYS A 278 18.00 0.81 14.07
N THR A 279 17.67 0.88 12.78
CA THR A 279 18.53 1.57 11.81
C THR A 279 18.77 3.03 12.21
N ALA A 280 17.69 3.76 12.53
CA ALA A 280 17.78 5.15 12.93
C ALA A 280 18.61 5.33 14.21
N TRP A 281 18.31 4.58 15.27
CA TRP A 281 19.07 4.65 16.52
C TRP A 281 20.55 4.33 16.34
N THR A 282 20.88 3.26 15.61
CA THR A 282 22.26 2.88 15.33
C THR A 282 22.98 3.98 14.54
N ALA A 283 22.34 4.54 13.51
CA ALA A 283 22.91 5.63 12.73
C ALA A 283 23.12 6.92 13.56
N LEU A 284 22.19 7.26 14.46
CA LEU A 284 22.31 8.43 15.35
C LEU A 284 23.43 8.25 16.38
N MET A 285 23.52 7.08 17.01
CA MET A 285 24.60 6.75 17.95
C MET A 285 25.98 6.84 17.29
N ASN A 286 26.10 6.40 16.04
CA ASN A 286 27.36 6.44 15.29
C ASN A 286 27.62 7.78 14.57
N SER A 287 26.67 8.73 14.61
CA SER A 287 26.81 10.07 14.00
C SER A 287 26.92 11.22 15.01
N GLU A 288 26.94 10.92 16.31
CA GLU A 288 26.93 11.92 17.39
C GLU A 288 25.70 12.83 17.33
N ASN A 289 24.55 12.27 16.95
CA ASN A 289 23.24 12.92 16.90
C ASN A 289 22.31 12.35 17.98
N TYR A 290 22.81 12.28 19.22
CA TYR A 290 22.12 11.70 20.38
C TYR A 290 21.42 12.75 21.24
#